data_AF-A0A533YKF4-F1
#
_entry.id   AF-A0A533YKF4-F1
#
_cell.length_a   1.000
_cell.length_b   1.000
_cell.length_c   1.000
_cell.angle_alpha   90.00
_cell.angle_beta   90.00
_cell.angle_gamma   90.00
#
_symmetry.space_group_name_H-M   'P 1'
#
loop_
_entity.id
_entity.type
_entity.pdbx_description
1 polymer ?
#
loop_
_entity_poly.entity_id
_entity_poly.type
_entity_poly.pdbx_seq_one_letter_code
_entity_poly.pdbx_strand_id
1 'polypeptide(L)' 'MKKHRSIFQIVAKFNTETRCIKHLERIRWPHGLRCIRCKSERVMTFQAEGKTGKERHLYE' A
#
# COMPACT_ATOMS: atom_id res chain seq x y z
N MET A 1 -19.39 1.64 -23.36
CA MET A 1 -19.18 2.70 -22.33
C MET A 1 -18.33 2.14 -21.19
N LYS A 2 -17.24 2.81 -20.79
CA LYS A 2 -16.46 2.40 -19.60
C LYS A 2 -17.21 2.84 -18.35
N LYS A 3 -17.49 1.89 -17.44
CA LYS A 3 -18.17 2.15 -16.17
C LYS A 3 -17.15 2.76 -15.20
N HIS A 4 -17.20 4.07 -15.01
CA HIS A 4 -16.39 4.74 -14.00
C HIS A 4 -17.01 4.52 -12.62
N ARG A 5 -16.16 4.32 -11.60
CA ARG A 5 -16.64 4.23 -10.22
C ARG A 5 -17.10 5.60 -9.74
N SER A 6 -18.21 5.64 -9.02
CA SER A 6 -18.63 6.87 -8.34
C SER A 6 -17.70 7.17 -7.17
N ILE A 7 -17.68 8.43 -6.71
CA ILE A 7 -16.87 8.82 -5.56
C ILE A 7 -17.25 8.02 -4.30
N PHE A 8 -18.54 7.74 -4.09
CA PHE A 8 -19.02 6.90 -3.00
C PHE A 8 -18.41 5.49 -3.04
N GLN A 9 -18.30 4.90 -4.23
CA GLN A 9 -17.69 3.58 -4.41
C GLN A 9 -16.18 3.62 -4.15
N ILE A 10 -15.51 4.71 -4.50
CA ILE A 10 -14.07 4.91 -4.22
C ILE A 10 -13.85 5.04 -2.71
N VAL A 11 -14.60 5.91 -2.04
CA VAL A 11 -14.48 6.13 -0.59
C VAL A 11 -14.82 4.85 0.17
N ALA A 12 -15.90 4.14 -0.18
CA ALA A 12 -16.26 2.88 0.47
C ALA A 12 -15.14 1.82 0.35
N LYS A 13 -14.43 1.79 -0.78
CA LYS A 13 -13.34 0.84 -1.02
C LYS A 13 -12.04 1.23 -0.30
N PHE A 14 -11.76 2.52 -0.18
CA PHE A 14 -10.49 3.08 0.32
C PHE A 14 -10.70 3.94 1.57
N ASN A 15 -11.61 3.51 2.45
CA ASN A 15 -11.99 4.24 3.66
C ASN A 15 -10.96 4.19 4.79
N THR A 16 -9.88 3.41 4.65
CA THR A 16 -8.79 3.35 5.62
C THR A 16 -7.45 3.44 4.92
N GLU A 17 -6.46 4.03 5.59
CA GLU A 17 -5.09 4.14 5.09
C GLU A 17 -4.50 2.77 4.76
N THR A 18 -4.72 1.76 5.61
CA THR A 18 -4.30 0.37 5.34
C THR A 18 -4.87 -0.19 4.04
N ARG A 19 -6.13 0.11 3.70
CA ARG A 19 -6.75 -0.34 2.43
C ARG A 19 -6.14 0.37 1.23
N CYS A 20 -5.80 1.65 1.36
CA CYS A 20 -5.06 2.40 0.35
C CYS A 20 -3.68 1.76 0.11
N ILE A 21 -2.93 1.51 1.18
CA ILE A 21 -1.58 0.92 1.11
C ILE A 21 -1.62 -0.46 0.45
N LYS A 22 -2.49 -1.36 0.91
CA LYS A 22 -2.66 -2.69 0.30
C LYS A 22 -3.04 -2.63 -1.18
N HIS A 23 -3.77 -1.59 -1.60
CA HIS A 23 -4.08 -1.40 -3.00
C HIS A 23 -2.86 -0.97 -3.81
N LEU A 24 -2.09 -0.01 -3.30
CA LEU A 24 -0.85 0.45 -3.92
C LEU A 24 0.20 -0.66 -3.97
N GLU A 25 0.33 -1.47 -2.92
CA GLU A 25 1.17 -2.65 -2.89
C GLU A 25 0.84 -3.59 -4.05
N ARG A 26 -0.44 -3.92 -4.24
CA ARG A 26 -0.86 -4.83 -5.33
C ARG A 26 -0.61 -4.25 -6.72
N ILE A 27 -0.74 -2.93 -6.89
CA ILE A 27 -0.44 -2.26 -8.17
C ILE A 27 1.05 -2.35 -8.47
N ARG A 28 1.89 -2.08 -7.47
CA ARG A 28 3.34 -1.99 -7.61
C ARG A 28 4.02 -3.36 -7.64
N TRP A 29 3.45 -4.32 -6.94
CA TRP A 29 3.93 -5.70 -6.80
C TRP A 29 2.79 -6.69 -7.06
N PRO A 30 2.44 -6.95 -8.33
CA PRO A 30 1.34 -7.85 -8.68
C PRO A 30 1.58 -9.31 -8.25
N HIS A 31 2.84 -9.71 -8.09
CA HIS A 31 3.25 -11.07 -7.73
C HIS A 31 3.74 -11.19 -6.28
N GLY A 32 3.45 -10.20 -5.43
CA GLY A 32 3.94 -10.15 -4.06
C GLY A 32 5.15 -9.24 -3.89
N LEU A 33 5.32 -8.78 -2.65
CA LEU A 33 6.23 -7.69 -2.32
C LEU A 33 7.69 -8.15 -2.46
N ARG A 34 8.48 -7.36 -3.19
CA ARG A 34 9.89 -7.67 -3.45
C ARG A 34 10.75 -6.42 -3.32
N CYS A 35 11.92 -6.57 -2.70
CA CYS A 35 12.89 -5.48 -2.63
C CYS A 35 13.28 -5.02 -4.04
N ILE A 36 13.16 -3.72 -4.31
CA ILE A 36 13.48 -3.14 -5.64
C ILE A 36 14.98 -3.27 -5.96
N ARG A 37 15.84 -3.33 -4.92
CA ARG A 37 17.29 -3.40 -5.07
C ARG A 37 17.80 -4.82 -5.30
N CYS A 38 17.37 -5.79 -4.49
CA CYS A 38 17.91 -7.16 -4.51
C CYS A 38 16.90 -8.22 -4.95
N LYS A 39 15.64 -7.86 -5.22
CA LYS A 39 14.54 -8.77 -5.59
C LYS A 39 14.18 -9.83 -4.53
N SER A 40 14.73 -9.72 -3.33
CA SER A 40 14.38 -10.59 -2.20
C SER A 40 12.90 -10.48 -1.85
N GLU A 41 12.31 -11.61 -1.48
CA GLU A 41 10.95 -11.72 -0.92
C GLU A 41 10.94 -11.66 0.61
N ARG A 42 12.13 -11.57 1.24
CA ARG A 42 12.24 -11.24 2.66
C ARG A 42 11.87 -9.77 2.80
N VAL A 43 10.60 -9.52 3.05
CA VAL A 43 10.10 -8.19 3.32
C VAL A 43 9.43 -8.18 4.67
N MET A 44 9.90 -7.31 5.55
CA MET A 44 9.29 -7.08 6.85
C MET A 44 8.55 -5.75 6.86
N THR A 45 7.34 -5.75 7.38
CA THR A 45 6.62 -4.52 7.72
C THR A 45 6.96 -4.14 9.15
N PHE A 46 7.55 -2.97 9.33
CA PHE A 46 7.74 -2.37 10.65
C PHE A 46 7.12 -0.98 10.67
N GLN A 47 6.56 -0.63 11.83
CA GLN A 47 6.11 0.72 12.11
C GLN A 47 7.33 1.50 12.58
N ALA A 48 7.69 2.54 11.83
CA ALA A 48 8.68 3.51 12.28
C ALA A 48 7.98 4.80 12.70
N GLU A 49 8.29 5.29 13.90
CA GLU A 49 7.87 6.61 14.34
C GLU A 49 8.73 7.67 13.64
N GLY A 50 8.12 8.46 12.76
CA GLY A 50 8.78 9.63 12.20
C GLY A 50 8.88 10.77 13.23
N LYS A 51 9.66 11.83 12.92
CA LYS A 51 9.73 13.08 13.72
C LYS A 51 8.35 13.71 14.03
N THR A 52 7.33 13.37 13.25
CA THR A 52 5.95 13.85 13.37
C THR A 52 4.99 12.82 13.97
N GLY A 53 5.48 11.69 14.50
CA GLY A 53 4.65 10.63 15.12
C GLY A 53 3.73 9.87 14.16
N LYS A 54 3.80 10.13 12.85
CA LYS A 54 3.00 9.40 11.85
C LYS A 54 3.61 8.03 11.60
N GLU A 55 2.77 7.01 11.63
CA GLU A 55 3.13 5.64 11.29
C GLU A 55 3.69 5.60 9.87
N ARG A 56 4.86 5.00 9.69
CA ARG A 56 5.45 4.75 8.37
C ARG A 56 5.43 3.26 8.09
N HIS A 57 4.89 2.92 6.92
CA HIS A 57 4.99 1.59 6.36
C HIS A 57 6.28 1.51 5.56
N LEU A 58 7.31 0.92 6.16
CA LEU A 58 8.59 0.65 5.52
C LEU A 58 8.68 -0.83 5.15
N TYR A 59 9.35 -1.09 4.02
CA TYR A 59 9.58 -2.41 3.46
C TYR A 59 11.08 -2.58 3.32
N GLU A 60 11.68 -3.45 4.13
CA GLU A 60 13.11 -3.78 4.09
C GLU A 60 13.34 -5.22 3.59
#